data_AF-A0A1M6HNM5-F1
#
_entry.id   AF-A0A1M6HNM5-F1
#
_cell.length_a   1.000
_cell.length_b   1.000
_cell.length_c   1.000
_cell.angle_alpha   90.00
_cell.angle_beta   90.00
_cell.angle_gamma   90.00
#
_symmetry.space_group_name_H-M   'P 1'
#
loop_
_entity.id
_entity.type
_entity.pdbx_description
1 polymer ?
#
loop_
_entity_poly.entity_id
_entity_poly.type
_entity_poly.pdbx_seq_one_letter_code
_entity_poly.pdbx_strand_id
1 'polypeptide(L)'
;MAERAATAARAGAAERARAAERAGAEAGPGRVADVLVVRDRAGIEAWARARGAVVRQVEEDWESITYEARAVAPDGTPVRCRYRYPIPRAAAMRRLARTYVVAMAHDSDGARCHHVRRVIPVGSTEAELRRNAVLVASALVELERHPRCGATVVTLTAYTVVAALEWEG
;
A
#
# COMPACT_ATOMS: atom_id res chain seq x y z
N MET A 1 3.55 -22.18 -38.42
CA MET A 1 4.67 -22.34 -37.46
C MET A 1 4.95 -21.09 -36.62
N ALA A 2 4.76 -19.86 -37.13
CA ALA A 2 5.00 -18.62 -36.37
C ALA A 2 4.07 -18.42 -35.14
N GLU A 3 2.81 -18.85 -35.21
CA GLU A 3 1.83 -18.70 -34.10
C GLU A 3 2.17 -19.52 -32.85
N ARG A 4 2.78 -20.71 -33.01
CA ARG A 4 3.18 -21.54 -31.86
C ARG A 4 4.36 -20.93 -31.10
N ALA A 5 5.27 -20.25 -31.79
CA ALA A 5 6.40 -19.55 -31.17
C ALA A 5 5.95 -18.31 -30.37
N ALA A 6 4.97 -17.55 -30.89
CA ALA A 6 4.42 -16.39 -30.20
C ALA A 6 3.66 -16.78 -28.91
N THR A 7 2.94 -17.90 -28.92
CA THR A 7 2.21 -18.40 -27.74
C THR A 7 3.17 -18.93 -26.66
N ALA A 8 4.23 -19.64 -27.04
CA ALA A 8 5.26 -20.10 -26.11
C ALA A 8 6.03 -18.94 -25.46
N ALA A 9 6.33 -17.87 -26.22
CA ALA A 9 6.99 -16.67 -25.69
C ALA A 9 6.13 -15.91 -24.66
N ARG A 10 4.81 -15.84 -24.90
CA ARG A 10 3.84 -15.20 -23.98
C ARG A 10 3.65 -16.00 -22.69
N ALA A 11 3.62 -17.34 -22.79
CA ALA A 11 3.53 -18.22 -21.63
C ALA A 11 4.76 -18.07 -20.72
N GLY A 12 5.97 -18.06 -21.29
CA GLY A 12 7.20 -17.87 -20.53
C GLY A 12 7.32 -16.48 -19.89
N ALA A 13 6.75 -15.43 -20.52
CA ALA A 13 6.72 -14.09 -19.93
C ALA A 13 5.77 -14.00 -18.72
N ALA A 14 4.61 -14.64 -18.80
CA ALA A 14 3.64 -14.68 -17.70
C ALA A 14 4.17 -15.50 -16.51
N GLU A 15 4.90 -16.58 -16.76
CA GLU A 15 5.49 -17.42 -15.71
C GLU A 15 6.65 -16.70 -15.01
N ARG A 16 7.49 -15.97 -15.75
CA ARG A 16 8.53 -15.11 -15.18
C ARG A 16 7.96 -13.95 -14.37
N ALA A 17 6.85 -13.35 -14.80
CA ALA A 17 6.17 -12.31 -14.03
C ALA A 17 5.61 -12.85 -12.70
N ARG A 18 5.01 -14.04 -12.71
CA ARG A 18 4.51 -14.71 -11.48
C ARG A 18 5.64 -15.16 -10.56
N ALA A 19 6.77 -15.62 -11.11
CA ALA A 19 7.95 -15.97 -10.33
C ALA A 19 8.60 -14.74 -9.68
N ALA A 20 8.68 -13.61 -10.40
CA ALA A 20 9.15 -12.34 -9.86
C ALA A 20 8.20 -11.78 -8.78
N GLU A 21 6.89 -12.00 -8.94
CA GLU A 21 5.88 -11.62 -7.95
C GLU A 21 6.00 -12.45 -6.66
N ARG A 22 6.25 -13.76 -6.76
CA ARG A 22 6.51 -14.63 -5.61
C ARG A 22 7.84 -14.30 -4.93
N ALA A 23 8.91 -14.09 -5.70
CA ALA A 23 10.20 -13.68 -5.17
C ALA A 23 10.15 -12.30 -4.49
N GLY A 24 9.32 -11.38 -4.99
CA GLY A 24 9.08 -10.07 -4.39
C GLY A 24 8.20 -10.10 -3.14
N ALA A 25 7.47 -11.19 -2.89
CA ALA A 25 6.65 -11.41 -1.70
C ALA A 25 7.40 -12.17 -0.59
N GLU A 26 8.35 -13.04 -0.95
CA GLU A 26 9.20 -13.80 -0.01
C GLU A 26 10.45 -13.05 0.45
N ALA A 27 10.83 -11.98 -0.25
CA ALA A 27 11.83 -11.05 0.27
C ALA A 27 11.22 -10.34 1.49
N GLY A 28 11.68 -10.72 2.70
CA GLY A 28 11.61 -9.87 3.88
C GLY A 28 12.25 -8.49 3.61
N PRO A 29 12.47 -7.61 4.59
CA PRO A 29 13.07 -6.29 4.37
C PRO A 29 14.58 -6.42 4.02
N GLY A 30 14.91 -7.13 2.96
CA GLY A 30 16.19 -7.18 2.29
C GLY A 30 16.39 -5.87 1.55
N ARG A 31 17.55 -5.28 1.78
CA ARG A 31 18.01 -4.00 1.28
C ARG A 31 17.78 -3.88 -0.23
N VAL A 32 16.77 -3.11 -0.64
CA VAL A 32 16.55 -2.74 -2.05
C VAL A 32 17.64 -1.75 -2.43
N ALA A 33 18.60 -2.17 -3.26
CA ALA A 33 19.82 -1.40 -3.48
C ALA A 33 19.58 -0.15 -4.36
N ASP A 34 18.67 -0.21 -5.34
CA ASP A 34 18.40 0.94 -6.22
C ASP A 34 16.92 1.33 -6.28
N VAL A 35 16.67 2.61 -5.98
CA VAL A 35 15.38 3.27 -6.12
C VAL A 35 15.50 4.35 -7.17
N LEU A 36 14.94 4.10 -8.35
CA LEU A 36 14.76 5.15 -9.34
C LEU A 36 13.48 5.92 -9.00
N VAL A 37 13.57 7.24 -8.88
CA VAL A 37 12.39 8.11 -8.78
C VAL A 37 12.19 8.82 -10.09
N VAL A 38 11.02 8.64 -10.70
CA VAL A 38 10.62 9.31 -11.94
C VAL A 38 9.59 10.40 -11.66
N ARG A 39 9.52 11.38 -12.56
CA ARG A 39 8.73 12.62 -12.34
C ARG A 39 7.27 12.50 -12.75
N ASP A 40 6.94 11.54 -13.60
CA ASP A 40 5.60 11.41 -14.16
C ASP A 40 5.19 9.94 -14.37
N ARG A 41 3.90 9.77 -14.64
CA ARG A 41 3.25 8.50 -14.90
C ARG A 41 3.86 7.77 -16.11
N ALA A 42 4.19 8.51 -17.16
CA ALA A 42 4.74 7.94 -18.39
C ALA A 42 6.12 7.33 -18.13
N GLY A 43 6.94 7.96 -17.29
CA GLY A 43 8.26 7.49 -16.91
C GLY A 43 8.22 6.15 -16.19
N ILE A 44 7.30 5.97 -15.24
CA ILE A 44 7.19 4.69 -14.51
C ILE A 44 6.62 3.59 -15.41
N GLU A 45 5.66 3.92 -16.28
CA GLU A 45 5.08 2.97 -17.24
C GLU A 45 6.09 2.52 -18.31
N ALA A 46 6.92 3.45 -18.82
CA ALA A 46 8.00 3.13 -19.74
C ALA A 46 9.05 2.24 -19.06
N TRP A 47 9.47 2.58 -17.84
CA TRP A 47 10.42 1.78 -17.07
C TRP A 47 9.89 0.36 -16.80
N ALA A 48 8.61 0.25 -16.42
CA ALA A 48 7.97 -1.02 -16.12
C ALA A 48 7.85 -1.89 -17.37
N ARG A 49 7.40 -1.30 -18.49
CA ARG A 49 7.28 -2.00 -19.79
C ARG A 49 8.63 -2.55 -20.27
N ALA A 50 9.69 -1.76 -20.18
CA ALA A 50 11.04 -2.17 -20.57
C ALA A 50 11.57 -3.37 -19.77
N ARG A 51 11.00 -3.63 -18.57
CA ARG A 51 11.43 -4.70 -17.65
C ARG A 51 10.37 -5.79 -17.45
N GLY A 52 9.24 -5.72 -18.17
CA GLY A 52 8.12 -6.65 -17.95
C GLY A 52 7.53 -6.59 -16.54
N ALA A 53 7.66 -5.46 -15.85
CA ALA A 53 7.17 -5.26 -14.49
C ALA A 53 5.74 -4.70 -14.48
N VAL A 54 5.03 -4.90 -13.36
CA VAL A 54 3.69 -4.36 -13.12
C VAL A 54 3.79 -3.14 -12.21
N VAL A 55 3.15 -2.04 -12.59
CA VAL A 55 3.00 -0.85 -11.74
C VAL A 55 1.88 -1.10 -10.73
N ARG A 56 2.16 -0.89 -9.44
CA ARG A 56 1.20 -1.01 -8.34
C ARG A 56 1.16 0.27 -7.55
N GLN A 57 0.00 0.57 -6.97
CA GLN A 57 -0.07 1.55 -5.90
C GLN A 57 0.48 0.91 -4.62
N VAL A 58 1.42 1.57 -3.95
CA VAL A 58 2.08 1.05 -2.74
C VAL A 58 1.86 1.93 -1.51
N GLU A 59 1.51 3.20 -1.73
CA GLU A 59 1.20 4.14 -0.66
C GLU A 59 0.19 5.15 -1.19
N GLU A 60 -0.73 5.56 -0.34
CA GLU A 60 -1.71 6.60 -0.64
C GLU A 60 -1.98 7.38 0.64
N ASP A 61 -1.85 8.70 0.55
CA ASP A 61 -2.31 9.63 1.57
C ASP A 61 -3.37 10.57 0.95
N TRP A 62 -3.73 11.65 1.65
CA TRP A 62 -4.70 12.61 1.12
C TRP A 62 -4.09 13.54 0.05
N GLU A 63 -2.77 13.68 -0.02
CA GLU A 63 -2.06 14.61 -0.92
C GLU A 63 -1.47 13.91 -2.14
N SER A 64 -1.29 12.60 -2.09
CA SER A 64 -0.51 11.88 -3.09
C SER A 64 -0.80 10.38 -3.14
N ILE A 65 -0.50 9.80 -4.30
CA ILE A 65 -0.49 8.35 -4.52
C ILE A 65 0.92 7.98 -5.00
N THR A 66 1.56 7.03 -4.32
CA THR A 66 2.84 6.48 -4.76
C THR A 66 2.62 5.19 -5.53
N TYR A 67 3.05 5.22 -6.79
CA TYR A 67 3.13 4.06 -7.65
C TYR A 67 4.55 3.48 -7.62
N GLU A 68 4.67 2.17 -7.62
CA GLU A 68 5.93 1.44 -7.65
C GLU A 68 5.86 0.29 -8.65
N ALA A 69 6.95 0.11 -9.40
CA ALA A 69 7.20 -1.09 -10.18
C ALA A 69 8.48 -1.75 -9.67
N ARG A 70 8.48 -3.08 -9.54
CA ARG A 70 9.63 -3.86 -9.09
C ARG A 70 10.11 -4.78 -10.20
N ALA A 71 11.41 -4.92 -10.33
CA ALA A 71 12.06 -5.85 -11.24
C ALA A 71 13.35 -6.40 -10.62
N VAL A 72 13.95 -7.37 -11.28
CA VAL A 72 15.28 -7.91 -10.96
C VAL A 72 16.22 -7.56 -12.12
N ALA A 73 17.35 -6.94 -11.80
CA ALA A 73 18.39 -6.63 -12.79
C ALA A 73 19.12 -7.91 -13.24
N PRO A 74 19.86 -7.89 -14.37
CA PRO A 74 20.51 -9.10 -14.90
C PRO A 74 21.51 -9.76 -13.95
N ASP A 75 22.09 -9.00 -13.02
CA ASP A 75 23.00 -9.46 -11.96
C ASP A 75 22.26 -10.06 -10.74
N GLY A 76 20.92 -10.14 -10.79
CA GLY A 76 20.08 -10.62 -9.69
C GLY A 76 19.67 -9.53 -8.69
N THR A 77 20.13 -8.28 -8.87
CA THR A 77 19.84 -7.19 -7.93
C THR A 77 18.37 -6.75 -8.00
N PRO A 78 17.63 -6.68 -6.88
CA PRO A 78 16.28 -6.12 -6.86
C PRO A 78 16.32 -4.62 -7.12
N VAL A 79 15.56 -4.16 -8.12
CA VAL A 79 15.44 -2.74 -8.48
C VAL A 79 13.98 -2.31 -8.41
N ARG A 80 13.75 -1.07 -7.95
CA ARG A 80 12.40 -0.49 -7.94
C ARG A 80 12.39 0.89 -8.57
N CYS A 81 11.29 1.20 -9.27
CA CYS A 81 11.00 2.52 -9.80
C CYS A 81 9.76 3.07 -9.12
N ARG A 82 9.81 4.33 -8.68
CA ARG A 82 8.72 5.01 -7.98
C ARG A 82 8.30 6.29 -8.69
N TYR A 83 7.00 6.52 -8.70
CA TYR A 83 6.39 7.77 -9.13
C TYR A 83 5.39 8.22 -8.06
N ARG A 84 5.56 9.44 -7.55
CA ARG A 84 4.60 10.08 -6.64
C ARG A 84 3.69 10.99 -7.46
N TYR A 85 2.42 10.60 -7.58
CA TYR A 85 1.37 11.42 -8.18
C TYR A 85 0.82 12.39 -7.14
N PRO A 86 1.05 13.72 -7.25
CA PRO A 86 0.41 14.70 -6.39
C PRO A 86 -1.07 14.83 -6.76
N ILE A 87 -1.94 14.68 -5.76
CA ILE A 87 -3.38 14.92 -5.90
C ILE A 87 -3.61 16.44 -5.96
N PRO A 88 -4.39 16.95 -6.93
CA PRO A 88 -4.71 18.37 -7.00
C PRO A 88 -5.30 18.88 -5.67
N ARG A 89 -4.86 20.06 -5.21
CA ARG A 89 -5.20 20.60 -3.88
C ARG A 89 -6.69 20.52 -3.53
N ALA A 90 -7.57 20.89 -4.47
CA ALA A 90 -9.02 20.83 -4.23
C ALA A 90 -9.53 19.40 -3.97
N ALA A 91 -8.96 18.40 -4.66
CA ALA A 91 -9.28 17.00 -4.41
C ALA A 91 -8.64 16.50 -3.11
N ALA A 92 -7.41 16.91 -2.79
CA ALA A 92 -6.75 16.57 -1.54
C ALA A 92 -7.54 17.07 -0.32
N MET A 93 -8.04 18.32 -0.35
CA MET A 93 -8.87 18.87 0.73
C MET A 93 -10.19 18.11 0.91
N ARG A 94 -10.85 17.71 -0.19
CA ARG A 94 -12.08 16.88 -0.11
C ARG A 94 -11.80 15.51 0.50
N ARG A 95 -10.65 14.92 0.20
CA ARG A 95 -10.22 13.64 0.80
C ARG A 95 -9.92 13.82 2.28
N LEU A 96 -9.18 14.87 2.64
CA LEU A 96 -8.85 15.20 4.03
C LEU A 96 -10.12 15.40 4.88
N ALA A 97 -11.10 16.14 4.36
CA ALA A 97 -12.39 16.36 5.03
C ALA A 97 -13.22 15.09 5.25
N ARG A 98 -12.91 14.00 4.53
CA ARG A 98 -13.56 12.69 4.67
C ARG A 98 -12.69 11.66 5.40
N THR A 99 -11.49 12.04 5.80
CA THR A 99 -10.55 11.13 6.47
C THR A 99 -10.81 11.17 7.97
N TYR A 100 -10.76 10.00 8.61
CA TYR A 100 -10.75 9.84 10.05
C TYR A 100 -9.38 9.32 10.51
N VAL A 101 -8.92 9.85 11.64
CA VAL A 101 -7.79 9.33 12.40
C VAL A 101 -8.35 8.42 13.49
N VAL A 102 -7.89 7.16 13.48
CA VAL A 102 -8.30 6.13 14.43
C VAL A 102 -7.07 5.66 15.19
N ALA A 103 -7.04 5.94 16.50
CA ALA A 103 -6.03 5.46 17.41
C ALA A 103 -6.57 4.27 18.21
N MET A 104 -5.83 3.16 18.17
CA MET A 104 -6.16 1.89 18.80
C MET A 104 -5.00 1.38 19.62
N ALA A 105 -5.29 0.56 20.63
CA ALA A 105 -4.28 -0.17 21.38
C ALA A 105 -4.74 -1.59 21.69
N HIS A 106 -3.77 -2.47 21.93
CA HIS A 106 -3.98 -3.79 22.53
C HIS A 106 -2.78 -4.13 23.41
N ASP A 107 -2.96 -5.12 24.28
CA ASP A 107 -1.86 -5.66 25.07
C ASP A 107 -1.14 -6.79 24.31
N SER A 108 0.19 -6.81 24.41
CA SER A 108 1.08 -7.81 23.79
C SER A 108 2.26 -8.04 24.73
N ASP A 109 2.45 -9.27 25.19
CA ASP A 109 3.60 -9.68 26.02
C ASP A 109 3.86 -8.76 27.24
N GLY A 110 2.79 -8.28 27.88
CA GLY A 110 2.87 -7.39 29.05
C GLY A 110 3.16 -5.92 28.72
N ALA A 111 3.21 -5.53 27.46
CA ALA A 111 3.30 -4.15 26.99
C ALA A 111 2.05 -3.72 26.22
N ARG A 112 1.77 -2.41 26.22
CA ARG A 112 0.68 -1.83 25.42
C ARG A 112 1.19 -1.41 24.05
N CYS A 113 0.69 -2.04 22.99
CA CYS A 113 1.01 -1.69 21.62
C CYS A 113 0.00 -0.66 21.09
N HIS A 114 0.48 0.43 20.48
CA HIS A 114 -0.35 1.50 19.93
C HIS A 114 -0.31 1.51 18.40
N HIS A 115 -1.47 1.72 17.79
CA HIS A 115 -1.62 1.80 16.34
C HIS A 115 -2.49 3.01 15.97
N VAL A 116 -2.03 3.79 15.00
CA VAL A 116 -2.80 4.89 14.42
C VAL A 116 -3.03 4.60 12.95
N ARG A 117 -4.27 4.76 12.49
CA ARG A 117 -4.65 4.60 11.09
C ARG A 117 -5.44 5.81 10.61
N ARG A 118 -5.23 6.14 9.35
CA ARG A 118 -5.99 7.14 8.61
C ARG A 118 -6.85 6.39 7.61
N VAL A 119 -8.17 6.60 7.66
CA VAL A 119 -9.12 5.85 6.84
C VAL A 119 -10.18 6.80 6.29
N ILE A 120 -10.69 6.50 5.10
CA ILE A 120 -11.86 7.18 4.52
C ILE A 120 -13.03 6.20 4.61
N PRO A 121 -13.87 6.29 5.66
CA PRO A 121 -15.01 5.39 5.81
C PRO A 121 -16.12 5.75 4.82
N VAL A 122 -17.00 4.78 4.58
CA VAL A 122 -18.30 5.01 3.91
C VAL A 122 -19.39 5.15 4.96
N GLY A 123 -20.42 5.95 4.71
CA GLY A 123 -21.52 6.17 5.66
C GLY A 123 -22.36 7.38 5.26
N SER A 124 -23.59 7.43 5.78
CA SER A 124 -24.53 8.52 5.54
C SER A 124 -24.69 9.46 6.74
N THR A 125 -24.28 9.01 7.93
CA THR A 125 -24.30 9.78 9.18
C THR A 125 -22.94 9.79 9.87
N GLU A 126 -22.68 10.78 10.73
CA GLU A 126 -21.45 10.87 11.54
C GLU A 126 -21.22 9.61 12.38
N ALA A 127 -22.28 9.06 12.99
CA ALA A 127 -22.19 7.85 13.79
C ALA A 127 -21.79 6.62 12.96
N GLU A 128 -22.31 6.50 11.73
CA GLU A 128 -21.92 5.45 10.78
C GLU A 128 -20.48 5.63 10.32
N LEU A 129 -20.07 6.85 9.97
CA LEU A 129 -18.71 7.16 9.54
C LEU A 129 -17.70 6.79 10.62
N ARG A 130 -17.94 7.18 11.87
CA ARG A 130 -17.09 6.82 13.02
C ARG A 130 -17.01 5.32 13.24
N ARG A 131 -18.15 4.62 13.23
CA ARG A 131 -18.21 3.16 13.38
C ARG A 131 -17.42 2.46 12.26
N ASN A 132 -17.66 2.86 11.03
CA ASN A 132 -17.00 2.26 9.87
C ASN A 132 -15.51 2.60 9.82
N ALA A 133 -15.10 3.77 10.31
CA ALA A 133 -13.69 4.11 10.47
C ALA A 133 -12.98 3.13 11.40
N VAL A 134 -13.58 2.80 12.55
CA VAL A 134 -13.04 1.82 13.48
C VAL A 134 -12.93 0.44 12.82
N LEU A 135 -13.98 -0.02 12.13
CA LEU A 135 -13.98 -1.33 11.48
C LEU A 135 -12.90 -1.46 10.39
N VAL A 136 -12.77 -0.43 9.54
CA VAL A 136 -11.74 -0.44 8.49
C VAL A 136 -10.35 -0.36 9.12
N ALA A 137 -10.16 0.51 10.12
CA ALA A 137 -8.86 0.69 10.76
C ALA A 137 -8.41 -0.59 11.50
N SER A 138 -9.30 -1.28 12.22
CA SER A 138 -8.97 -2.51 12.93
C SER A 138 -8.63 -3.64 11.97
N ALA A 139 -9.39 -3.79 10.87
CA ALA A 139 -9.09 -4.77 9.83
C ALA A 139 -7.72 -4.53 9.18
N LEU A 140 -7.37 -3.28 8.87
CA LEU A 140 -6.05 -2.92 8.35
C LEU A 140 -4.93 -3.26 9.34
N VAL A 141 -5.12 -2.97 10.63
CA VAL A 141 -4.12 -3.31 11.65
C VAL A 141 -3.95 -4.82 11.76
N GLU A 142 -5.03 -5.60 11.80
CA GLU A 142 -4.94 -7.06 11.85
C GLU A 142 -4.15 -7.60 10.65
N LEU A 143 -4.52 -7.22 9.42
CA LEU A 143 -3.84 -7.69 8.20
C LEU A 143 -2.34 -7.38 8.19
N GLU A 144 -1.93 -6.21 8.70
CA GLU A 144 -0.54 -5.74 8.63
C GLU A 144 0.32 -6.11 9.86
N ARG A 145 -0.31 -6.28 11.02
CA ARG A 145 0.36 -6.35 12.32
C ARG A 145 0.11 -7.65 13.07
N HIS A 146 -0.87 -8.46 12.69
CA HIS A 146 -1.09 -9.77 13.31
C HIS A 146 0.20 -10.63 13.36
N PRO A 147 0.99 -10.77 12.27
CA PRO A 147 2.22 -11.56 12.31
C PRO A 147 3.36 -10.94 13.14
N ARG A 148 3.22 -9.68 13.60
CA ARG A 148 4.28 -8.94 14.31
C ARG A 148 4.00 -8.73 15.79
N CYS A 149 2.75 -8.44 16.14
CA CYS A 149 2.36 -8.20 17.54
C CYS A 149 1.08 -8.96 17.93
N GLY A 150 0.53 -9.83 17.08
CA GLY A 150 -0.69 -10.57 17.40
C GLY A 150 -1.97 -9.73 17.47
N ALA A 151 -1.93 -8.47 17.02
CA ALA A 151 -3.11 -7.62 16.93
C ALA A 151 -4.21 -8.30 16.09
N THR A 152 -5.44 -8.32 16.62
CA THR A 152 -6.63 -8.78 15.91
C THR A 152 -7.76 -7.77 16.13
N VAL A 153 -8.79 -7.82 15.29
CA VAL A 153 -9.98 -6.96 15.41
C VAL A 153 -10.65 -7.10 16.77
N VAL A 154 -10.52 -8.25 17.43
CA VAL A 154 -11.11 -8.50 18.76
C VAL A 154 -10.23 -8.02 19.91
N THR A 155 -8.91 -7.94 19.73
CA THR A 155 -7.99 -7.46 20.77
C THR A 155 -7.74 -5.95 20.70
N LEU A 156 -8.04 -5.32 19.57
CA LEU A 156 -7.88 -3.88 19.37
C LEU A 156 -9.01 -3.09 20.01
N THR A 157 -8.65 -2.12 20.86
CA THR A 157 -9.57 -1.14 21.42
C THR A 157 -9.28 0.24 20.84
N ALA A 158 -10.25 0.82 20.12
CA ALA A 158 -10.17 2.22 19.68
C ALA A 158 -10.38 3.16 20.88
N TYR A 159 -9.45 4.09 21.09
CA TYR A 159 -9.53 5.11 22.13
C TYR A 159 -9.61 6.54 21.54
N THR A 160 -9.37 6.70 20.24
CA THR A 160 -9.63 7.95 19.55
C THR A 160 -10.15 7.69 18.15
N VAL A 161 -11.21 8.40 17.77
CA VAL A 161 -11.82 8.37 16.45
C VAL A 161 -12.27 9.80 16.15
N VAL A 162 -11.54 10.52 15.31
CA VAL A 162 -11.84 11.92 14.99
C VAL A 162 -11.67 12.18 13.51
N ALA A 163 -12.34 13.20 12.98
CA ALA A 163 -12.07 13.66 11.63
C ALA A 163 -10.62 14.19 11.56
N ALA A 164 -9.95 13.99 10.43
CA ALA A 164 -8.55 14.39 10.27
C ALA A 164 -8.33 15.90 10.36
N LEU A 165 -9.36 16.70 10.08
CA LEU A 165 -9.34 18.16 10.26
C LEU A 165 -9.37 18.59 11.74
N GLU A 166 -9.82 17.71 12.63
CA GLU A 166 -9.94 17.94 14.07
C GLU A 166 -8.78 17.30 14.86
N TRP A 167 -7.84 16.66 14.17
CA TRP A 167 -6.72 15.99 14.81
C TRP A 167 -5.58 16.97 15.10
N GLU A 168 -5.29 17.19 16.38
CA GLU A 168 -4.31 18.21 16.82
C GLU A 168 -2.85 17.72 16.91
N GLY A 169 -2.59 16.41 16.77
CA GLY A 169 -1.24 15.84 16.80
C GLY A 169 -0.88 15.22 18.14
#